data_AF-A0A2M7EUH8-F1
#
_entry.id   AF-A0A2M7EUH8-F1
#
_cell.length_a   1.000
_cell.length_b   1.000
_cell.length_c   1.000
_cell.angle_alpha   90.00
_cell.angle_beta   90.00
_cell.angle_gamma   90.00
#
_symmetry.space_group_name_H-M   'P 1'
#
loop_
_entity.id
_entity.type
_entity.pdbx_description
1 polymer ?
#
loop_
_entity_poly.entity_id
_entity_poly.type
_entity_poly.pdbx_seq_one_letter_code
_entity_poly.pdbx_strand_id
1 'polypeptide(L)'
;YANYAEANRAFYRLTVLPLAAKVLASLAHWLAGHAGEMAELRPDLDQVPALGVERDAQWARVAEAAFLTPAEKRAMLGLPPLPEDA
;
A
#
# COMPACT_ATOMS: atom_id res chain seq x y z
N TYR A 1 21.98 -8.69 2.71
CA TYR A 1 21.55 -7.78 1.63
C TYR A 1 22.74 -7.51 0.73
N ALA A 2 22.56 -7.53 -0.59
CA ALA A 2 23.63 -7.35 -1.57
C ALA A 2 23.92 -5.87 -1.88
N ASN A 3 22.99 -4.97 -1.58
CA ASN A 3 23.15 -3.52 -1.75
C ASN A 3 22.27 -2.74 -0.76
N TYR A 4 22.45 -1.41 -0.75
CA TYR A 4 21.68 -0.51 0.11
C TYR A 4 20.16 -0.58 -0.17
N ALA A 5 19.74 -0.67 -1.43
CA ALA A 5 18.33 -0.69 -1.78
C ALA A 5 17.60 -1.92 -1.19
N GLU A 6 18.23 -3.09 -1.24
CA GLU A 6 17.72 -4.31 -0.60
C GLU A 6 17.68 -4.19 0.93
N ALA A 7 18.74 -3.65 1.54
CA ALA A 7 18.80 -3.48 2.99
C ALA A 7 17.73 -2.50 3.49
N ASN A 8 17.57 -1.36 2.80
CA ASN A 8 16.59 -0.34 3.13
C ASN A 8 15.16 -0.91 2.99
N ARG A 9 14.87 -1.62 1.90
CA ARG A 9 13.57 -2.28 1.69
C ARG A 9 13.25 -3.28 2.79
N ALA A 10 14.21 -4.12 3.16
CA ALA A 10 14.01 -5.11 4.20
C ALA A 10 13.87 -4.49 5.60
N PHE A 11 14.59 -3.41 5.90
CA PHE A 11 14.39 -2.64 7.13
C PHE A 11 12.97 -2.09 7.24
N TYR A 12 12.43 -1.50 6.16
CA TYR A 12 11.06 -1.04 6.15
C TYR A 12 10.06 -2.19 6.34
N ARG A 13 10.23 -3.29 5.61
CA ARG A 13 9.33 -4.47 5.66
C ARG A 13 9.33 -5.18 7.01
N LEU A 14 10.50 -5.37 7.61
CA LEU A 14 10.66 -6.20 8.81
C LEU A 14 10.59 -5.42 10.11
N THR A 15 10.74 -4.09 10.07
CA THR A 15 10.82 -3.28 11.29
C THR A 15 9.88 -2.07 11.25
N VAL A 16 10.02 -1.18 10.28
CA VAL A 16 9.28 0.09 10.28
C VAL A 16 7.78 -0.13 10.10
N LEU A 17 7.36 -0.86 9.06
CA LEU A 17 5.95 -1.08 8.79
C LEU A 17 5.23 -1.89 9.88
N PRO A 18 5.80 -3.00 10.41
CA PRO A 18 5.18 -3.70 11.53
C PRO A 18 5.01 -2.82 12.77
N LEU A 19 5.97 -1.95 13.07
CA LEU A 19 5.87 -1.03 14.20
C LEU A 19 4.82 0.06 13.96
N ALA A 20 4.81 0.67 12.76
CA ALA A 20 3.82 1.66 12.37
C ALA A 20 2.40 1.08 12.43
N ALA A 21 2.18 -0.14 11.93
CA ALA A 21 0.90 -0.82 12.00
C ALA A 21 0.41 -1.02 13.43
N LYS A 22 1.30 -1.42 14.36
CA LYS A 22 0.96 -1.55 15.79
C LYS A 22 0.52 -0.22 16.40
N VAL A 23 1.26 0.86 16.14
CA VAL A 23 0.93 2.20 16.65
C VAL A 23 -0.40 2.68 16.06
N LEU A 24 -0.61 2.52 14.75
CA LEU A 24 -1.84 2.92 14.08
C LEU A 24 -3.05 2.12 14.58
N ALA A 25 -2.90 0.83 14.86
CA ALA A 25 -3.96 0.03 15.47
C ALA A 25 -4.33 0.51 16.88
N SER A 26 -3.34 0.85 17.72
CA SER A 26 -3.60 1.43 19.04
C SER A 26 -4.29 2.79 18.96
N LEU A 27 -3.89 3.64 18.01
CA LEU A 27 -4.52 4.93 17.76
C LEU A 27 -5.96 4.76 17.25
N ALA A 28 -6.18 3.85 16.31
CA ALA A 28 -7.51 3.54 15.78
C ALA A 28 -8.46 3.06 16.89
N HIS A 29 -7.98 2.18 17.78
CA HIS A 29 -8.76 1.72 18.92
C HIS A 29 -9.10 2.86 19.89
N TRP A 30 -8.13 3.72 20.21
CA TRP A 30 -8.36 4.89 21.07
C TRP A 30 -9.36 5.89 20.46
N LEU A 31 -9.26 6.14 19.14
CA LEU A 31 -10.19 7.00 18.41
C LEU A 31 -11.61 6.43 18.36
N ALA A 32 -11.76 5.11 18.23
CA ALA A 32 -13.06 4.46 18.20
C ALA A 32 -13.87 4.71 19.48
N GLY A 33 -13.20 4.82 20.64
CA GLY A 33 -13.84 5.20 21.90
C GLY A 33 -14.40 6.62 21.93
N HIS A 34 -13.90 7.52 21.07
CA HIS A 34 -14.34 8.93 20.98
C HIS A 34 -15.35 9.17 19.87
N ALA A 35 -15.19 8.50 18.73
CA ALA A 35 -16.03 8.67 17.55
C ALA A 35 -17.30 7.81 17.58
N GLY A 36 -17.35 6.77 18.41
CA GLY A 36 -18.46 5.80 18.44
C GLY A 36 -18.46 4.82 17.27
N GLU A 37 -17.47 4.91 16.37
CA GLU A 37 -17.30 4.04 15.20
C GLU A 37 -15.87 3.49 15.14
N MET A 38 -15.72 2.27 14.63
CA MET A 38 -14.40 1.66 14.48
C MET A 38 -13.74 2.12 13.18
N ALA A 39 -12.68 2.93 13.30
CA ALA A 39 -11.84 3.32 12.17
C ALA A 39 -10.70 2.31 11.96
N GLU A 40 -10.27 2.14 10.72
CA GLU A 40 -9.04 1.40 10.40
C GLU A 40 -7.96 2.40 9.94
N LEU A 41 -6.79 2.37 10.56
CA LEU A 41 -5.64 3.17 10.17
C LEU A 41 -4.54 2.27 9.64
N ARG A 42 -4.07 2.55 8.42
CA ARG A 42 -3.01 1.80 7.74
C ARG A 42 -1.95 2.73 7.18
N PRO A 43 -0.67 2.32 7.19
CA PRO A 43 0.37 3.08 6.51
C PRO A 43 0.15 3.02 4.99
N ASP A 44 0.30 4.16 4.33
CA ASP A 44 0.31 4.23 2.87
C ASP A 44 1.66 3.72 2.34
N LEU A 45 1.65 2.53 1.74
CA LEU A 45 2.85 1.89 1.22
C LEU A 45 3.36 2.55 -0.06
N ASP A 46 2.49 3.19 -0.84
CA ASP A 46 2.87 3.86 -2.09
C ASP A 46 3.71 5.11 -1.82
N GLN A 47 3.54 5.69 -0.63
CA GLN A 47 4.29 6.84 -0.14
C GLN A 47 5.62 6.48 0.54
N VAL A 48 6.03 5.20 0.52
CA VAL A 48 7.31 4.75 1.08
C VAL A 48 8.33 4.55 -0.05
N PRO A 49 9.31 5.46 -0.23
CA PRO A 49 10.27 5.37 -1.34
C PRO A 49 11.08 4.06 -1.37
N ALA A 50 11.33 3.46 -0.20
CA ALA A 50 12.05 2.19 -0.08
C ALA A 50 11.30 1.00 -0.70
N LEU A 51 9.98 1.11 -0.91
CA LEU A 51 9.13 0.08 -1.51
C LEU A 51 8.88 0.32 -3.00
N GLY A 52 9.43 1.39 -3.58
CA GLY A 52 9.19 1.76 -4.98
C GLY A 52 9.46 0.62 -5.96
N VAL A 53 10.52 -0.15 -5.75
CA VAL A 53 10.85 -1.32 -6.62
C VAL A 53 9.78 -2.41 -6.60
N GLU A 54 9.18 -2.68 -5.43
CA GLU A 54 8.11 -3.69 -5.31
C GLU A 54 6.82 -3.19 -5.96
N ARG A 55 6.51 -1.91 -5.78
CA ARG A 55 5.39 -1.23 -6.44
C ARG A 55 5.56 -1.27 -7.96
N ASP A 56 6.72 -0.90 -8.46
CA ASP A 56 6.99 -0.88 -9.91
C ASP A 56 6.89 -2.30 -10.49
N ALA A 57 7.35 -3.33 -9.77
CA ALA A 57 7.19 -4.72 -10.17
C ALA A 57 5.72 -5.21 -10.13
N GLN A 58 4.90 -4.72 -9.21
CA GLN A 58 3.46 -4.98 -9.21
C GLN A 58 2.78 -4.29 -10.40
N TRP A 59 3.10 -3.02 -10.64
CA TRP A 59 2.55 -2.24 -11.74
C TRP A 59 2.89 -2.86 -13.10
N ALA A 60 4.14 -3.27 -13.31
CA ALA A 60 4.56 -3.98 -14.53
C ALA A 60 3.76 -5.28 -14.73
N ARG A 61 3.65 -6.13 -13.69
CA ARG A 61 2.89 -7.39 -13.77
C ARG A 61 1.42 -7.17 -14.13
N VAL A 62 0.77 -6.14 -13.57
CA VAL A 62 -0.63 -5.82 -13.88
C VAL A 62 -0.75 -5.22 -15.28
N ALA A 63 0.17 -4.34 -15.68
CA ALA A 63 0.18 -3.73 -17.00
C ALA A 63 0.33 -4.77 -18.12
N GLU A 64 1.23 -5.74 -17.94
CA GLU A 64 1.55 -6.81 -18.91
C GLU A 64 0.47 -7.89 -19.02
N ALA A 65 -0.43 -8.01 -18.04
CA ALA A 65 -1.52 -8.99 -18.07
C ALA A 65 -2.54 -8.64 -19.18
N ALA A 66 -2.35 -9.21 -20.38
CA ALA A 66 -3.18 -8.92 -21.55
C ALA A 66 -4.63 -9.39 -21.44
N PHE A 67 -4.91 -10.34 -20.55
CA PHE A 67 -6.26 -10.86 -20.31
C PHE A 67 -7.13 -9.95 -19.42
N LEU A 68 -6.52 -8.94 -18.78
CA LEU A 68 -7.24 -7.99 -17.92
C LEU A 68 -7.68 -6.76 -18.70
N THR A 69 -8.91 -6.33 -18.45
CA THR A 69 -9.45 -5.04 -18.91
C THR A 69 -8.78 -3.86 -18.20
N PRO A 70 -8.81 -2.65 -18.79
CA PRO A 70 -8.30 -1.45 -18.11
C PRO A 70 -8.96 -1.19 -16.74
N ALA A 71 -10.25 -1.49 -16.59
CA ALA A 71 -10.97 -1.33 -15.34
C ALA A 71 -10.46 -2.29 -14.25
N GLU A 72 -10.26 -3.56 -14.59
CA GLU A 72 -9.69 -4.56 -13.66
C GLU A 72 -8.27 -4.19 -13.25
N LYS A 73 -7.44 -3.74 -14.21
CA LYS A 73 -6.07 -3.27 -13.91
C LYS A 73 -6.07 -2.10 -12.93
N ARG A 74 -6.95 -1.11 -13.10
CA ARG A 74 -7.06 0.04 -12.18
C ARG A 74 -7.49 -0.39 -10.79
N ALA A 75 -8.49 -1.26 -10.68
CA ALA A 75 -8.96 -1.78 -9.39
C ALA A 75 -7.85 -2.54 -8.65
N MET A 76 -7.08 -3.38 -9.34
CA MET A 76 -5.95 -4.13 -8.76
C MET A 76 -4.78 -3.23 -8.31
N LEU A 77 -4.65 -2.04 -8.90
CA LEU A 77 -3.65 -1.03 -8.53
C LEU A 77 -4.18 0.02 -7.54
N GLY A 78 -5.42 -0.12 -7.05
CA GLY A 78 -6.03 0.84 -6.12
C GLY A 78 -6.39 2.19 -6.75
N LEU A 79 -6.44 2.28 -8.08
CA LEU A 79 -6.83 3.49 -8.79
C LEU A 79 -8.37 3.61 -8.86
N PRO A 80 -8.93 4.84 -8.78
CA PRO A 80 -10.36 5.04 -8.91
C PRO A 80 -10.85 4.61 -10.31
N PRO A 81 -12.12 4.20 -10.45
CA PRO A 81 -12.70 3.89 -11.77
C PRO A 81 -12.64 5.11 -12.69
N LEU A 82 -12.61 4.87 -14.00
CA LEU A 82 -12.78 5.97 -14.97
C LEU A 82 -14.22 6.50 -14.89
N PRO A 83 -14.45 7.80 -15.05
CA PRO A 83 -15.80 8.35 -15.21
C PRO A 83 -16.48 7.74 -16.43
N GLU A 84 -17.80 7.50 -16.38
CA GLU A 84 -18.58 6.92 -17.49
C GLU A 84 -18.61 7.83 -18.74
N ASP A 85 -18.19 9.08 -18.63
CA ASP A 85 -18.25 10.11 -19.69
C ASP A 85 -16.88 10.47 -20.32
N ALA A 86 -15.90 9.56 -20.31
CA ALA A 86 -14.56 9.79 -20.90
C ALA A 86 -14.30 9.00 -22.20
#